data_AF-A0A9Q4KLF5-F1
#
_entry.id   AF-A0A9Q4KLF5-F1
#
_cell.length_a   1.000
_cell.length_b   1.000
_cell.length_c   1.000
_cell.angle_alpha   90.00
_cell.angle_beta   90.00
_cell.angle_gamma   90.00
#
_symmetry.space_group_name_H-M   'P 1'
#
loop_
_entity.id
_entity.type
_entity.pdbx_description
1 polymer ?
#
loop_
_entity_poly.entity_id
_entity_poly.type
_entity_poly.pdbx_seq_one_letter_code
_entity_poly.pdbx_strand_id
1 'polypeptide(L)'
;MEFTQQQYKVSYTITGGLIRSGASGEFETDNKEVIKYAASVRITMTNIYETYNEETQCDDTLESSLIFKINANSNVEAGNLTKKLRELFKFGGKLQVEADFPRYHIKPHKKVTL
;
A
#
# COMPACT_ATOMS: atom_id res chain seq x y z
N MET A 1 -30.83 13.27 -3.59
CA MET A 1 -30.18 12.70 -2.40
C MET A 1 -28.92 13.51 -2.17
N GLU A 2 -28.95 14.45 -1.23
CA GLU A 2 -27.73 15.08 -0.72
C GLU A 2 -27.02 14.04 0.13
N PHE A 3 -25.88 13.54 -0.34
CA PHE A 3 -25.00 12.75 0.50
C PHE A 3 -24.37 13.71 1.51
N THR A 4 -24.89 13.73 2.74
CA THR A 4 -24.22 14.33 3.90
C THR A 4 -22.78 13.83 3.93
N GLN A 5 -21.81 14.74 3.85
CA GLN A 5 -20.39 14.46 4.08
C GLN A 5 -20.20 13.98 5.53
N GLN A 6 -20.50 12.72 5.81
CA GLN A 6 -20.03 12.07 7.03
C GLN A 6 -18.53 11.87 6.87
N GLN A 7 -17.75 12.52 7.73
CA GLN A 7 -16.34 12.20 7.88
C GLN A 7 -16.24 10.86 8.62
N TYR A 8 -16.15 9.77 7.85
CA TYR A 8 -15.90 8.46 8.40
C TYR A 8 -14.44 8.40 8.90
N LYS A 9 -14.26 8.01 10.16
CA LYS A 9 -12.95 7.59 10.67
C LYS A 9 -12.81 6.09 10.44
N VAL A 10 -11.76 5.68 9.74
CA VAL A 10 -11.51 4.26 9.49
C VAL A 10 -10.28 3.81 10.27
N SER A 11 -10.44 2.72 11.00
CA SER A 11 -9.37 2.07 11.75
C SER A 11 -9.10 0.69 11.14
N TYR A 12 -7.83 0.37 10.93
CA TYR A 12 -7.39 -0.90 10.37
C TYR A 12 -6.55 -1.64 11.40
N THR A 13 -6.70 -2.96 11.43
CA THR A 13 -5.79 -3.85 12.16
C THR A 13 -4.97 -4.63 11.14
N ILE A 14 -3.70 -4.27 11.03
CA ILE A 14 -2.75 -4.90 10.12
C ILE A 14 -2.09 -6.07 10.87
N THR A 15 -2.24 -7.27 10.33
CA THR A 15 -1.68 -8.51 10.89
C THR A 15 -0.45 -9.02 10.14
N GLY A 16 -0.15 -8.45 8.98
CA GLY A 16 0.97 -8.83 8.14
C GLY A 16 0.97 -8.08 6.81
N GLY A 17 2.00 -8.33 5.99
CA GLY A 17 2.14 -7.73 4.67
C GLY A 17 3.60 -7.66 4.24
N LEU A 18 3.81 -7.24 2.99
CA LEU A 18 5.13 -6.99 2.44
C LEU A 18 5.65 -5.64 2.96
N ILE A 19 6.66 -5.70 3.84
CA ILE A 19 7.27 -4.50 4.46
C ILE A 19 8.54 -4.10 3.71
N ARG A 20 8.59 -2.85 3.23
CA ARG A 20 9.76 -2.24 2.57
C ARG A 20 10.07 -0.86 3.16
N SER A 21 11.33 -0.60 3.46
CA SER A 21 11.83 0.76 3.74
C SER A 21 12.11 1.51 2.44
N GLY A 22 11.73 2.78 2.39
CA GLY A 22 12.17 3.75 1.39
C GLY A 22 13.11 4.76 2.03
N ALA A 23 14.29 4.94 1.44
CA ALA A 23 15.17 6.05 1.79
C ALA A 23 14.54 7.38 1.33
N SER A 24 15.01 8.48 1.90
CA SER A 24 14.81 9.82 1.35
C SER A 24 15.74 10.05 0.16
N GLY A 25 15.36 10.95 -0.73
CA GLY A 25 16.14 11.34 -1.90
C GLY A 25 15.38 12.32 -2.76
N GLU A 26 15.90 12.54 -3.94
CA GLU A 26 15.27 13.40 -4.95
C GLU A 26 15.47 12.78 -6.33
N PHE A 27 14.52 13.04 -7.23
CA PHE A 27 14.65 12.69 -8.64
C PHE A 27 14.19 13.85 -9.50
N GLU A 28 14.86 14.04 -10.64
CA GLU A 28 14.47 15.01 -11.65
C GLU A 28 13.48 14.36 -12.63
N THR A 29 12.38 15.05 -12.91
CA THR A 29 11.40 14.63 -13.92
C THR A 29 11.86 15.01 -15.33
N ASP A 30 11.21 14.48 -16.36
CA ASP A 30 11.46 14.87 -17.76
C ASP A 30 11.28 16.38 -18.00
N ASN A 31 10.48 17.05 -17.15
CA ASN A 31 10.25 18.49 -17.17
C ASN A 31 11.29 19.29 -16.36
N LYS A 32 12.38 18.66 -15.92
CA LYS A 32 13.42 19.23 -15.04
C LYS A 32 12.95 19.67 -13.65
N GLU A 33 11.80 19.18 -13.21
CA GLU A 33 11.32 19.42 -11.84
C GLU A 33 11.97 18.42 -10.89
N VAL A 34 12.55 18.92 -9.79
CA VAL A 34 13.14 18.09 -8.74
C VAL A 34 12.07 17.72 -7.71
N ILE A 35 11.69 16.44 -7.68
CA ILE A 35 10.73 15.90 -6.71
C ILE A 35 11.50 15.24 -5.56
N LYS A 36 11.37 15.84 -4.37
CA LYS A 36 11.92 15.30 -3.12
C LYS A 36 10.97 14.30 -2.50
N TYR A 37 11.50 13.18 -2.02
CA TYR A 37 10.74 12.20 -1.26
C TYR A 37 11.39 11.93 0.09
N ALA A 38 10.55 11.84 1.14
CA ALA A 38 10.98 11.58 2.50
C ALA A 38 11.17 10.08 2.76
N ALA A 39 11.98 9.78 3.78
CA ALA A 39 12.15 8.43 4.28
C ALA A 39 10.80 7.88 4.76
N SER A 40 10.54 6.60 4.51
CA SER A 40 9.27 5.98 4.87
C SER A 40 9.35 4.47 4.96
N VAL A 41 8.33 3.86 5.56
CA VAL A 41 8.09 2.42 5.52
C VAL A 41 6.75 2.18 4.83
N ARG A 42 6.72 1.24 3.88
CA ARG A 42 5.49 0.81 3.21
C ARG A 42 5.14 -0.60 3.63
N ILE A 43 3.88 -0.81 3.98
CA ILE A 43 3.28 -2.12 4.21
C ILE A 43 2.30 -2.35 3.08
N THR A 44 2.56 -3.33 2.23
CA THR A 44 1.66 -3.72 1.14
C THR A 44 0.96 -5.02 1.48
N MET A 45 -0.36 -5.00 1.42
CA MET A 45 -1.22 -6.16 1.59
C MET A 45 -1.92 -6.40 0.26
N THR A 46 -2.06 -7.66 -0.16
CA THR A 46 -2.78 -7.99 -1.39
C THR A 46 -3.94 -8.89 -1.02
N ASN A 47 -5.15 -8.46 -1.37
CA ASN A 47 -6.32 -9.32 -1.38
C ASN A 47 -6.40 -9.98 -2.75
N ILE A 48 -6.59 -11.28 -2.74
CA ILE A 48 -6.85 -12.08 -3.94
C ILE A 48 -8.32 -12.49 -3.86
N TYR A 49 -9.07 -12.25 -4.92
CA TYR A 49 -10.47 -12.65 -5.00
C TYR A 49 -10.78 -13.10 -6.42
N GLU A 50 -11.80 -13.93 -6.54
CA GLU A 50 -12.28 -14.44 -7.82
C GLU A 50 -13.50 -13.62 -8.25
N THR A 51 -13.57 -13.30 -9.54
CA THR A 51 -14.77 -12.72 -10.15
C THR A 51 -15.07 -13.45 -11.45
N TYR A 52 -16.34 -13.72 -11.68
CA TYR A 52 -16.76 -14.31 -12.95
C TYR A 52 -16.57 -13.29 -14.08
N ASN A 53 -15.87 -13.71 -15.14
CA ASN A 53 -15.71 -12.94 -16.36
C ASN A 53 -16.67 -13.50 -17.43
N GLU A 54 -17.65 -12.68 -17.81
CA GLU A 54 -18.68 -13.07 -18.77
C GLU A 54 -18.12 -13.31 -20.19
N GLU A 55 -17.04 -12.64 -20.57
CA GLU A 55 -16.46 -12.75 -21.91
C GLU A 55 -15.69 -14.07 -22.10
N THR A 56 -14.94 -14.49 -21.08
CA THR A 56 -14.15 -15.73 -21.10
C THR A 56 -14.92 -16.92 -20.50
N GLN A 57 -16.07 -16.65 -19.86
CA GLN A 57 -16.92 -17.63 -19.19
C GLN A 57 -16.21 -18.42 -18.07
N CYS A 58 -15.23 -17.80 -17.41
CA CYS A 58 -14.50 -18.40 -16.30
C CYS A 58 -14.32 -17.42 -15.13
N ASP A 59 -13.99 -17.96 -13.97
CA ASP A 59 -13.62 -17.15 -12.80
C ASP A 59 -12.18 -16.66 -12.94
N ASP A 60 -12.02 -15.34 -13.08
CA ASP A 60 -10.73 -14.68 -13.10
C ASP A 60 -10.27 -14.36 -11.69
N THR A 61 -9.01 -14.69 -11.40
CA THR A 61 -8.37 -14.25 -10.16
C THR A 61 -7.88 -12.81 -10.28
N LEU A 62 -8.42 -11.93 -9.45
CA LEU A 62 -8.04 -10.53 -9.36
C LEU A 62 -7.23 -10.25 -8.09
N GLU A 63 -6.24 -9.36 -8.23
CA GLU A 63 -5.45 -8.84 -7.12
C GLU A 63 -5.82 -7.38 -6.82
N SER A 64 -6.14 -7.09 -5.56
CA SER A 64 -6.28 -5.74 -5.05
C SER A 64 -5.25 -5.48 -3.95
N SER A 65 -4.32 -4.56 -4.22
CA SER A 65 -3.30 -4.17 -3.25
C SER A 65 -3.72 -2.97 -2.41
N LEU A 66 -3.55 -3.08 -1.11
CA LEU A 66 -3.66 -2.04 -0.11
C LEU A 66 -2.26 -1.62 0.36
N ILE A 67 -1.94 -0.33 0.34
CA ILE A 67 -0.62 0.18 0.72
C ILE A 67 -0.76 1.19 1.85
N PHE A 68 -0.15 0.87 2.99
CA PHE A 68 0.04 1.83 4.10
C PHE A 68 1.45 2.42 4.02
N LYS A 69 1.55 3.75 4.08
CA LYS A 69 2.82 4.47 4.14
C LYS A 69 2.97 5.14 5.49
N ILE A 70 4.02 4.77 6.22
CA ILE A 70 4.43 5.40 7.49
C ILE A 70 5.63 6.28 7.18
N ASN A 71 5.50 7.60 7.36
CA ASN A 71 6.63 8.52 7.17
C ASN A 71 7.65 8.35 8.32
N ALA A 72 8.92 8.52 8.02
CA ALA A 72 10.02 8.50 8.97
C ALA A 72 10.82 9.79 8.86
N ASN A 73 11.42 10.24 9.96
CA ASN A 73 12.19 11.48 10.00
C ASN A 73 13.61 11.29 9.43
N SER A 74 14.09 10.04 9.33
CA SER A 74 15.39 9.72 8.75
C SER A 74 15.44 8.34 8.10
N ASN A 75 16.46 8.11 7.25
CA ASN A 75 16.71 6.79 6.63
C ASN A 75 16.99 5.71 7.69
N VAL A 76 17.71 6.06 8.76
CA VAL A 76 18.01 5.15 9.89
C VAL A 76 16.73 4.77 10.62
N GLU A 77 15.85 5.74 10.89
CA GLU A 77 14.56 5.49 11.50
C GLU A 77 13.68 4.59 10.63
N ALA A 78 13.61 4.83 9.31
CA ALA A 78 12.88 3.96 8.38
C ALA A 78 13.40 2.52 8.42
N GLY A 79 14.72 2.33 8.51
CA GLY A 79 15.34 1.02 8.67
C GLY A 79 14.96 0.34 9.99
N ASN A 80 15.01 1.07 11.10
CA ASN A 80 14.66 0.57 12.43
C ASN A 80 13.16 0.21 12.52
N LEU A 81 12.28 1.08 12.00
CA LEU A 81 10.84 0.81 11.93
C LEU A 81 10.55 -0.44 11.11
N THR A 82 11.22 -0.62 9.97
CA THR A 82 11.06 -1.81 9.14
C THR A 82 11.43 -3.09 9.88
N LYS A 83 12.55 -3.08 10.63
CA LYS A 83 12.97 -4.24 11.45
C LYS A 83 11.93 -4.55 12.53
N LYS A 84 11.51 -3.53 13.30
CA LYS A 84 10.50 -3.68 14.37
C LYS A 84 9.18 -4.22 13.85
N LEU A 85 8.69 -3.71 12.71
CA LEU A 85 7.44 -4.18 12.12
C LEU A 85 7.53 -5.62 11.62
N ARG A 86 8.68 -6.03 11.06
CA ARG A 86 8.91 -7.43 10.67
C ARG A 86 8.91 -8.36 11.88
N GLU A 87 9.58 -7.97 12.96
CA GLU A 87 9.58 -8.73 14.21
C GLU A 87 8.17 -8.81 14.80
N LEU A 88 7.46 -7.68 14.87
CA LEU A 88 6.07 -7.63 15.35
C LEU A 88 5.20 -8.66 14.63
N PHE A 89 5.16 -8.65 13.30
CA PHE A 89 4.32 -9.57 12.53
C PHE A 89 4.84 -11.02 12.58
N LYS A 90 6.15 -11.24 12.67
CA LYS A 90 6.73 -12.57 12.84
C LYS A 90 6.23 -13.26 14.13
N PHE A 91 5.98 -12.49 15.19
CA PHE A 91 5.47 -13.00 16.46
C PHE A 91 3.94 -12.86 16.60
N GLY A 92 3.21 -12.68 15.49
CA GLY A 92 1.74 -12.58 15.50
C GLY A 92 1.20 -11.28 16.10
N GLY A 93 2.07 -10.28 16.28
CA GLY A 93 1.67 -8.95 16.71
C GLY A 93 0.77 -8.27 15.70
N LYS A 94 -0.02 -7.31 16.17
CA LYS A 94 -0.99 -6.56 15.36
C LYS A 94 -0.66 -5.08 15.41
N LEU A 95 -0.74 -4.41 14.28
CA LEU A 95 -0.56 -2.97 14.17
C LEU A 95 -1.92 -2.32 13.92
N GLN A 96 -2.39 -1.51 14.87
CA GLN A 96 -3.58 -0.69 14.67
C GLN A 96 -3.19 0.64 14.04
N VAL A 97 -3.87 1.02 12.97
CA VAL A 97 -3.67 2.31 12.30
C VAL A 97 -5.01 2.99 12.04
N GLU A 98 -5.05 4.30 12.21
CA GLU A 98 -6.13 5.15 11.71
C GLU A 98 -5.70 5.73 10.37
N ALA A 99 -6.51 5.53 9.34
CA ALA A 99 -6.22 6.01 7.99
C ALA A 99 -7.51 6.28 7.23
N ASP A 100 -7.40 7.03 6.13
CA ASP A 100 -8.51 7.23 5.21
C ASP A 100 -8.91 5.91 4.52
N PHE A 101 -10.05 5.94 3.82
CA PHE A 101 -10.42 4.83 2.95
C PHE A 101 -9.35 4.59 1.89
N PRO A 102 -8.97 3.33 1.66
CA PRO A 102 -7.97 3.01 0.66
C PRO A 102 -8.50 3.31 -0.73
N ARG A 103 -7.65 3.98 -1.51
CA ARG A 103 -7.88 4.11 -2.94
C ARG A 103 -7.50 2.79 -3.61
N TYR A 104 -8.51 2.06 -4.09
CA TYR A 104 -8.30 0.88 -4.93
C TYR A 104 -7.55 1.31 -6.19
N HIS A 105 -6.33 0.80 -6.36
CA HIS A 105 -5.57 0.95 -7.59
C HIS A 105 -5.72 -0.34 -8.40
N ILE A 106 -6.60 -0.33 -9.39
CA ILE A 106 -6.60 -1.36 -10.43
C ILE A 106 -5.33 -1.13 -11.23
N LYS A 107 -4.35 -2.03 -11.11
CA LYS A 107 -3.14 -1.92 -11.93
C LYS A 107 -3.52 -2.22 -13.38
N PRO A 108 -3.18 -1.37 -14.35
CA PRO A 108 -3.33 -1.73 -15.74
C PRO A 108 -2.38 -2.89 -16.04
N HIS A 109 -2.91 -4.02 -16.51
CA HIS A 109 -2.10 -5.15 -16.96
C HIS A 109 -1.36 -4.77 -18.25
N LYS A 110 -0.04 -4.98 -18.29
CA LYS A 110 0.70 -4.93 -19.55
C LYS A 110 0.36 -6.19 -20.35
N LYS A 111 -0.20 -6.04 -21.56
CA LYS A 111 -0.34 -7.13 -22.51
C LYS A 111 1.04 -7.69 -22.84
N VAL A 112 1.26 -8.96 -22.55
CA VAL A 112 2.38 -9.74 -23.10
C VAL A 112 1.79 -10.59 -24.22
N THR A 113 2.32 -10.44 -25.43
CA THR A 113 1.93 -11.27 -26.59
C THR A 113 2.97 -12.38 -26.69
N LEU A 114 2.54 -13.63 -26.72
CA LEU A 114 3.40 -14.80 -26.94
C LEU A 114 3.72 -14.97 -28.42
#